data_AF-A0A1R3FTE4-F1
#
_entry.id   AF-A0A1R3FTE4-F1
#
_cell.length_a   1.000
_cell.length_b   1.000
_cell.length_c   1.000
_cell.angle_alpha   90.00
_cell.angle_beta   90.00
_cell.angle_gamma   90.00
#
_symmetry.space_group_name_H-M   'P 1'
#
loop_
_entity.id
_entity.type
_entity.pdbx_description
1 polymer ?
#
loop_
_entity_poly.entity_id
_entity_poly.type
_entity_poly.pdbx_seq_one_letter_code
_entity_poly.pdbx_strand_id
1 'polypeptide(L)'
;MHNTPNDFSEYDDESLKAWAASVSCDDAPKFELLYNGQTIYLDLTTLLQCLKIAEHCHLTPPIDSDWWLDIVRRYHVEVNLDGRIQVEND
;
A
#
# COMPACT_ATOMS: atom_id res chain seq x y z
N MET A 1 56.02 -3.45 2.28
CA MET A 1 54.95 -2.43 2.30
C MET A 1 54.11 -2.61 1.04
N HIS A 2 53.01 -3.35 1.12
CA HIS A 2 51.99 -3.36 0.08
C HIS A 2 50.63 -3.40 0.79
N ASN A 3 50.02 -2.23 0.94
CA ASN A 3 48.60 -2.10 1.27
C ASN A 3 47.87 -1.96 -0.06
N THR A 4 47.00 -2.91 -0.39
CA THR A 4 45.91 -2.69 -1.34
C THR A 4 44.63 -2.44 -0.54
N PRO A 5 43.85 -1.39 -0.89
CA PRO A 5 42.65 -1.04 -0.15
C PRO A 5 41.54 -2.03 -0.46
N ASN A 6 40.89 -2.52 0.59
CA ASN A 6 39.69 -3.33 0.46
C ASN A 6 38.52 -2.38 0.18
N ASP A 7 38.35 -2.05 -1.09
CA ASP A 7 37.30 -1.19 -1.58
C ASP A 7 36.00 -2.00 -1.74
N PHE A 8 35.14 -1.93 -0.73
CA PHE A 8 33.79 -2.50 -0.74
C PHE A 8 32.76 -1.39 -0.99
N SER A 9 33.02 -0.44 -1.89
CA SER A 9 32.09 0.66 -2.18
C SER A 9 31.38 0.61 -3.54
N GLU A 10 31.25 -0.56 -4.17
CA GLU A 10 30.54 -0.69 -5.45
C GLU A 10 29.58 -1.90 -5.40
N TYR A 11 28.53 -1.79 -4.60
CA TYR A 11 27.26 -2.38 -4.99
C TYR A 11 26.39 -1.23 -5.46
N ASP A 12 26.27 -1.10 -6.78
CA ASP A 12 25.57 -0.03 -7.48
C ASP A 12 24.14 0.13 -6.95
N ASP A 13 23.97 1.20 -6.18
CA ASP A 13 22.70 1.79 -5.75
C ASP A 13 21.74 1.98 -6.95
N GLU A 14 22.30 2.21 -8.14
CA GLU A 14 21.59 2.32 -9.41
C GLU A 14 20.91 1.02 -9.85
N SER A 15 21.51 -0.14 -9.60
CA SER A 15 20.87 -1.43 -9.89
C SER A 15 19.69 -1.71 -8.97
N LEU A 16 19.79 -1.29 -7.70
CA LEU A 16 18.70 -1.39 -6.72
C LEU A 16 17.55 -0.43 -7.05
N LYS A 17 17.86 0.81 -7.45
CA LYS A 17 16.88 1.79 -7.92
C LYS A 17 16.21 1.35 -9.22
N ALA A 18 16.97 0.82 -10.17
CA ALA A 18 16.43 0.31 -11.42
C ALA A 18 15.51 -0.90 -11.18
N TRP A 19 15.88 -1.81 -10.26
CA TRP A 19 15.00 -2.90 -9.86
C TRP A 19 13.74 -2.38 -9.15
N ALA A 20 13.86 -1.47 -8.20
CA ALA A 20 12.72 -0.86 -7.50
C ALA A 20 11.78 -0.11 -8.46
N ALA A 21 12.31 0.54 -9.49
CA ALA A 21 11.54 1.20 -10.55
C ALA A 21 10.94 0.20 -11.56
N SER A 22 11.51 -1.00 -11.69
CA SER A 22 11.01 -2.07 -12.57
C SER A 22 9.86 -2.88 -11.96
N VAL A 23 9.67 -2.79 -10.63
CA VAL A 23 8.46 -3.29 -9.97
C VAL A 23 7.34 -2.31 -10.30
N SER A 24 6.77 -2.47 -11.49
CA SER A 24 5.53 -1.81 -11.85
C SER A 24 4.45 -2.27 -10.85
N CYS A 25 3.82 -1.31 -10.19
CA CYS A 25 2.72 -1.52 -9.23
C CYS A 25 1.51 -2.26 -9.85
N ASP A 26 1.51 -2.50 -11.17
CA ASP A 26 0.43 -3.14 -11.90
C ASP A 26 0.24 -4.65 -11.63
N ASP A 27 1.22 -5.32 -10.99
CA ASP A 27 1.11 -6.72 -10.57
C ASP A 27 0.46 -6.89 -9.18
N ALA A 28 0.05 -5.81 -8.51
CA ALA A 28 -0.66 -5.90 -7.25
C ALA A 28 -2.05 -6.53 -7.45
N PRO A 29 -2.49 -7.46 -6.58
CA PRO A 29 -3.80 -8.09 -6.70
C PRO A 29 -4.92 -7.04 -6.63
N LYS A 30 -5.79 -7.04 -7.64
CA LYS A 30 -6.96 -6.17 -7.74
C LYS A 30 -8.23 -6.97 -7.42
N PHE A 31 -9.16 -6.35 -6.72
CA PHE A 31 -10.46 -6.91 -6.38
C PHE A 31 -11.48 -6.48 -7.43
N GLU A 32 -12.09 -7.45 -8.09
CA GLU A 32 -13.16 -7.20 -9.06
C GLU A 32 -14.51 -7.06 -8.32
N LEU A 33 -15.18 -5.92 -8.51
CA LEU A 33 -16.52 -5.64 -8.01
C LEU A 33 -17.48 -5.45 -9.19
N LEU A 34 -18.61 -6.17 -9.15
CA LEU A 34 -19.70 -5.99 -10.09
C LEU A 34 -20.79 -5.12 -9.44
N TYR A 35 -21.02 -3.93 -9.99
CA TYR A 35 -22.06 -3.01 -9.53
C TYR A 35 -22.87 -2.48 -10.71
N ASN A 36 -24.19 -2.69 -10.68
CA ASN A 36 -25.11 -2.27 -11.74
C ASN A 36 -24.68 -2.71 -13.16
N GLY A 37 -24.10 -3.90 -13.29
CA GLY A 37 -23.63 -4.43 -14.57
C GLY A 37 -22.30 -3.83 -15.07
N GLN A 38 -21.65 -2.99 -14.27
CA GLN A 38 -20.30 -2.49 -14.53
C GLN A 38 -19.29 -3.16 -13.60
N THR A 39 -18.14 -3.53 -14.17
CA THR A 39 -16.99 -4.05 -13.43
C THR A 39 -16.09 -2.90 -13.01
N ILE A 40 -15.78 -2.84 -11.72
CA ILE A 40 -14.85 -1.89 -11.12
C ILE A 40 -13.74 -2.70 -10.45
N TYR A 41 -12.50 -2.25 -10.56
CA TYR A 41 -11.36 -2.88 -9.89
C TYR A 41 -10.89 -1.99 -8.75
N LEU A 42 -10.74 -2.57 -7.56
CA LEU A 42 -10.22 -1.89 -6.38
C LEU A 42 -8.87 -2.47 -6.00
N ASP A 43 -7.94 -1.62 -5.59
CA ASP A 43 -6.75 -2.07 -4.89
C ASP A 43 -7.07 -2.41 -3.42
N LEU A 44 -6.13 -3.11 -2.77
CA LEU A 44 -6.25 -3.49 -1.37
C LEU A 44 -6.42 -2.29 -0.44
N THR A 45 -5.70 -1.20 -0.70
CA THR A 45 -5.74 0.02 0.12
C THR A 45 -7.15 0.62 0.14
N THR A 46 -7.77 0.75 -1.03
CA THR A 46 -9.13 1.27 -1.21
C THR A 46 -10.14 0.37 -0.51
N LEU A 47 -10.00 -0.95 -0.64
CA LEU A 47 -10.89 -1.90 0.02
C LEU A 47 -10.80 -1.78 1.56
N LEU A 48 -9.60 -1.65 2.10
CA LEU A 48 -9.37 -1.47 3.54
C LEU A 48 -9.88 -0.12 4.06
N GLN A 49 -9.75 0.95 3.26
CA GLN A 49 -10.35 2.25 3.57
C GLN A 49 -11.88 2.15 3.62
N CYS A 50 -12.51 1.47 2.65
CA CYS A 50 -13.95 1.23 2.68
C CYS A 50 -14.39 0.48 3.95
N LEU A 51 -13.64 -0.57 4.34
CA LEU A 51 -13.91 -1.32 5.57
C LEU A 51 -13.81 -0.42 6.80
N LYS A 52 -12.81 0.45 6.86
CA LYS A 52 -12.62 1.36 7.98
C LYS A 52 -13.73 2.42 8.08
N ILE A 53 -14.17 2.94 6.93
CA ILE A 53 -15.34 3.83 6.86
C ILE A 53 -16.60 3.10 7.34
N ALA A 54 -16.82 1.86 6.91
CA ALA A 54 -17.96 1.06 7.32
C ALA A 54 -17.98 0.81 8.83
N GLU A 55 -16.82 0.56 9.44
CA GLU A 55 -16.64 0.46 10.90
C GLU A 55 -17.00 1.79 11.59
N HIS A 56 -16.47 2.92 11.11
CA HIS A 56 -16.74 4.26 11.67
C HIS A 56 -18.21 4.66 11.54
N CYS A 57 -18.88 4.27 10.45
CA CYS A 57 -20.30 4.50 10.23
C CYS A 57 -21.21 3.48 10.93
N HIS A 58 -20.66 2.56 11.74
CA HIS A 58 -21.38 1.48 12.42
C HIS A 58 -22.16 0.55 11.47
N LEU A 59 -21.74 0.48 10.20
CA LEU A 59 -22.28 -0.47 9.21
C LEU A 59 -21.70 -1.87 9.40
N THR A 60 -20.58 -1.97 10.12
CA THR A 60 -19.99 -3.23 10.58
C THR A 60 -19.70 -3.15 12.09
N PRO A 61 -19.62 -4.29 12.79
CA PRO A 61 -19.14 -4.30 14.17
C PRO A 61 -17.73 -3.73 14.27
N PRO A 62 -17.34 -3.16 15.44
CA PRO A 62 -15.97 -2.74 15.68
C PRO A 62 -15.00 -3.89 15.42
N ILE A 63 -13.96 -3.61 14.67
CA ILE A 63 -12.92 -4.56 14.29
C ILE A 63 -11.77 -4.38 15.28
N ASP A 64 -11.19 -5.51 15.71
CA ASP A 64 -10.09 -5.48 16.65
C ASP A 64 -8.91 -4.64 16.14
N SER A 65 -8.34 -3.82 17.01
CA SER A 65 -7.15 -3.02 16.69
C SER A 65 -5.95 -3.92 16.37
N ASP A 66 -5.86 -5.10 16.98
CA ASP A 66 -4.78 -6.05 16.70
C ASP A 66 -4.86 -6.57 15.26
N TRP A 67 -6.08 -6.76 14.73
CA TRP A 67 -6.27 -7.14 13.33
C TRP A 67 -5.80 -6.04 12.38
N TRP A 68 -6.14 -4.77 12.66
CA TRP A 68 -5.68 -3.64 11.87
C TRP A 68 -4.16 -3.49 11.88
N LEU A 69 -3.51 -3.69 13.03
CA LEU A 69 -2.06 -3.66 13.16
C LEU A 69 -1.39 -4.77 12.34
N ASP A 70 -1.95 -5.97 12.36
CA ASP A 70 -1.46 -7.10 11.56
C ASP A 70 -1.58 -6.84 10.06
N ILE A 71 -2.67 -6.21 9.62
CA ILE A 71 -2.89 -5.84 8.21
C ILE A 71 -1.88 -4.78 7.76
N VAL A 72 -1.71 -3.70 8.53
CA VAL A 72 -0.73 -2.64 8.22
C VAL A 72 0.68 -3.20 8.12
N ARG A 73 1.06 -4.10 9.04
CA ARG A 73 2.37 -4.77 9.03
C ARG A 73 2.55 -5.71 7.84
N ARG A 74 1.52 -6.48 7.50
CA ARG A 74 1.61 -7.51 6.44
C ARG A 74 1.65 -6.90 5.05
N TYR A 75 0.87 -5.85 4.83
CA TYR A 75 0.67 -5.27 3.50
C TYR A 75 1.30 -3.90 3.31
N HIS A 76 1.97 -3.36 4.34
CA HIS A 76 2.61 -2.04 4.29
C HIS A 76 1.67 -0.92 3.83
N VAL A 77 0.41 -0.98 4.27
CA VAL A 77 -0.65 -0.02 3.91
C VAL A 77 -0.87 1.00 5.01
N GLU A 78 -1.16 2.25 4.63
CA GLU A 78 -1.59 3.29 5.56
C GLU A 78 -3.11 3.48 5.46
N VAL A 79 -3.82 3.27 6.58
CA VAL A 79 -5.27 3.48 6.67
C VAL A 79 -5.52 4.80 7.39
N ASN A 80 -5.63 5.88 6.61
CA ASN A 80 -5.87 7.22 7.14
C ASN A 80 -7.36 7.45 7.41
N LEU A 81 -7.65 8.02 8.58
CA LEU A 81 -8.99 8.18 9.16
C LEU A 81 -9.42 9.65 9.30
N ASP A 82 -8.63 10.62 8.85
CA ASP A 82 -8.89 12.02 9.19
C ASP A 82 -10.17 12.59 8.55
N GLY A 83 -10.82 11.83 7.64
CA GLY A 83 -12.12 12.16 7.08
C GLY A 83 -12.11 13.41 6.19
N ARG A 84 -10.93 13.98 5.90
CA ARG A 84 -10.80 15.06 4.92
C ARG A 84 -10.50 14.43 3.58
N ILE A 85 -11.55 14.24 2.80
CA ILE A 85 -11.39 14.14 1.35
C ILE A 85 -10.78 15.49 0.94
N GLN A 86 -9.45 15.54 0.78
CA GLN A 86 -8.80 16.69 0.17
C GLN A 86 -9.16 16.66 -1.30
N VAL A 87 -10.26 17.34 -1.62
CA VAL A 87 -10.52 17.76 -2.99
C VAL A 87 -9.45 18.80 -3.29
N GLU A 88 -8.43 18.41 -4.05
CA GLU A 88 -7.52 19.36 -4.69
C GLU A 88 -8.38 20.27 -5.56
N ASN A 89 -8.52 21.53 -5.15
CA ASN A 89 -9.11 22.55 -6.00
C ASN A 89 -7.98 23.16 -6.82
N ASP A 90 -8.01 22.94 -8.13
CA ASP A 90 -7.30 23.73 -9.14
C ASP A 90 -7.70 25.22 -9.09
#